data_AF-A0AAV0W3Y8-F1
#
_entry.id   AF-A0AAV0W3Y8-F1
#
_cell.length_a   1.000
_cell.length_b   1.000
_cell.length_c   1.000
_cell.angle_alpha   90.00
_cell.angle_beta   90.00
_cell.angle_gamma   90.00
#
_symmetry.space_group_name_H-M   'P 1'
#
loop_
_entity.id
_entity.type
_entity.pdbx_description
1 polymer ?
#
loop_
_entity_poly.entity_id
_entity_poly.type
_entity_poly.pdbx_seq_one_letter_code
_entity_poly.pdbx_strand_id
1 'polypeptide(L)'
;MSDGEGSAQTAAVETGGQSDNMTVAMDGQQQQQQQNVSITKDDGEPNPKKAKLSGGGGGEVFGRGGGGADKQHSSSDKLEHRLGGILCCAVCLDLPRSSIYQCTNGHLMCAGCFAHLLADARLRDEMATCPNCRVDIAKNTATRNLAVEKAVSELPSECQFCAKEFPRNTLQHHEQQLCAERPVKCGYSKIGCPWRGPSHEASEHEKVCPHPSTTGKDVMSALDAMDQKFQEEKLLYDTIFDLMSFEKITFNDLQLKPYRTEEFVHKLYYETARFSAFNFQWVVKTRINNMQRDPALSVDRHMSYQLILKTKIPTPMSVHYLVVKGPFGDMKVNPKIYKFEFNENETETQFVTLPLPDSAECNRLLAAKTINLRLIMFLVSK
;
A
#
# COMPACT_ATOMS: atom_id res chain seq x y z
N MET A 1 45.42 -63.30 7.43
CA MET A 1 45.39 -64.75 7.67
C MET A 1 43.91 -65.13 7.67
N SER A 2 43.31 -65.23 6.48
CA SER A 2 43.12 -66.47 5.69
C SER A 2 42.04 -67.38 6.31
N ASP A 3 41.01 -67.92 5.63
CA ASP A 3 40.53 -67.93 4.24
C ASP A 3 39.12 -68.59 4.24
N GLY A 4 38.39 -68.50 3.10
CA GLY A 4 37.30 -69.42 2.70
C GLY A 4 35.99 -68.70 2.37
N GLU A 5 35.71 -68.19 1.16
CA GLU A 5 35.46 -68.82 -0.15
C GLU A 5 34.24 -69.78 -0.23
N GLY A 6 33.37 -69.50 -1.22
CA GLY A 6 32.27 -70.38 -1.64
C GLY A 6 31.23 -69.73 -2.57
N SER A 7 31.62 -69.51 -3.84
CA SER A 7 30.75 -69.09 -4.96
C SER A 7 29.90 -70.23 -5.52
N ALA A 8 28.73 -69.94 -6.12
CA ALA A 8 28.43 -70.25 -7.53
C ALA A 8 26.99 -69.85 -7.95
N GLN A 9 26.89 -69.48 -9.22
CA GLN A 9 25.74 -68.93 -9.96
C GLN A 9 24.81 -70.03 -10.54
N THR A 10 23.62 -69.64 -11.00
CA THR A 10 23.09 -70.02 -12.34
C THR A 10 21.89 -69.14 -12.70
N ALA A 11 21.66 -69.01 -14.01
CA ALA A 11 20.88 -67.96 -14.66
C ALA A 11 19.53 -68.45 -15.21
N ALA A 12 18.68 -67.46 -15.57
CA ALA A 12 18.05 -67.29 -16.88
C ALA A 12 16.49 -67.30 -16.98
N VAL A 13 16.06 -66.41 -17.87
CA VAL A 13 14.91 -66.47 -18.80
C VAL A 13 13.67 -65.62 -18.48
N GLU A 14 13.44 -64.67 -19.41
CA GLU A 14 12.26 -63.81 -19.62
C GLU A 14 11.01 -64.61 -20.03
N THR A 15 9.81 -64.09 -19.75
CA THR A 15 8.70 -64.05 -20.73
C THR A 15 7.63 -63.07 -20.26
N GLY A 16 7.15 -62.25 -21.20
CA GLY A 16 6.03 -61.32 -20.99
C GLY A 16 4.66 -62.00 -21.13
N GLY A 17 3.63 -61.28 -20.69
CA GLY A 17 2.23 -61.62 -20.94
C GLY A 17 1.29 -60.52 -20.45
N GLN A 18 0.73 -59.77 -21.39
CA GLN A 18 -0.45 -58.90 -21.19
C GLN A 18 -1.71 -59.76 -21.04
N SER A 19 -2.64 -59.32 -20.19
CA SER A 19 -4.07 -59.41 -20.50
C SER A 19 -4.89 -58.47 -19.60
N ASP A 20 -5.71 -57.66 -20.27
CA ASP A 20 -6.77 -56.82 -19.71
C ASP A 20 -7.86 -57.66 -19.04
N ASN A 21 -8.45 -57.18 -17.94
CA ASN A 21 -9.85 -56.73 -17.99
C ASN A 21 -10.28 -55.91 -16.75
N MET A 22 -11.18 -54.97 -17.05
CA MET A 22 -11.90 -54.01 -16.22
C MET A 22 -12.56 -54.58 -14.96
N THR A 23 -12.60 -53.81 -13.86
CA THR A 23 -13.86 -53.41 -13.19
C THR A 23 -13.67 -52.28 -12.15
N VAL A 24 -14.28 -51.14 -12.47
CA VAL A 24 -15.11 -50.25 -11.63
C VAL A 24 -14.51 -49.53 -10.40
N ALA A 25 -14.36 -48.23 -10.62
CA ALA A 25 -14.23 -47.08 -9.73
C ALA A 25 -15.09 -47.08 -8.44
N MET A 26 -14.50 -46.55 -7.37
CA MET A 26 -15.12 -45.56 -6.47
C MET A 26 -14.04 -44.63 -5.93
N ASP A 27 -13.95 -43.44 -6.55
CA ASP A 27 -13.18 -42.29 -6.09
C ASP A 27 -13.89 -41.60 -4.91
N GLY A 28 -13.14 -41.30 -3.86
CA GLY A 28 -13.55 -40.49 -2.72
C GLY A 28 -12.52 -39.40 -2.42
N GLN A 29 -12.18 -38.58 -3.41
CA GLN A 29 -11.41 -37.35 -3.19
C GLN A 29 -12.37 -36.18 -2.94
N GLN A 30 -12.42 -35.71 -1.69
CA GLN A 30 -12.98 -34.39 -1.36
C GLN A 30 -12.01 -33.31 -1.86
N GLN A 31 -12.22 -32.84 -3.09
CA GLN A 31 -11.69 -31.55 -3.54
C GLN A 31 -12.54 -30.44 -2.90
N GLN A 32 -11.95 -29.68 -1.98
CA GLN A 32 -12.48 -28.37 -1.61
C GLN A 32 -12.27 -27.43 -2.80
N GLN A 33 -13.33 -27.21 -3.57
CA GLN A 33 -13.40 -26.16 -4.58
C GLN A 33 -13.26 -24.80 -3.91
N GLN A 34 -12.10 -24.17 -4.07
CA GLN A 34 -11.98 -22.72 -3.97
C GLN A 34 -12.74 -22.12 -5.15
N GLN A 35 -13.94 -21.60 -4.88
CA GLN A 35 -14.64 -20.73 -5.82
C GLN A 35 -13.83 -19.44 -5.95
N ASN A 36 -13.15 -19.30 -7.09
CA ASN A 36 -12.58 -18.05 -7.55
C ASN A 36 -13.74 -17.10 -7.86
N VAL A 37 -14.08 -16.23 -6.91
CA VAL A 37 -14.91 -15.05 -7.18
C VAL A 37 -13.96 -13.95 -7.64
N SER A 38 -13.97 -13.71 -8.95
CA SER A 38 -13.32 -12.57 -9.59
C SER A 38 -13.98 -11.27 -9.12
N ILE A 39 -13.41 -10.64 -8.09
CA ILE A 39 -13.76 -9.29 -7.67
C ILE A 39 -13.15 -8.33 -8.68
N THR A 40 -13.96 -7.86 -9.63
CA THR A 40 -13.63 -6.69 -10.46
C THR A 40 -13.60 -5.46 -9.56
N LYS A 41 -12.39 -4.99 -9.20
CA LYS A 41 -12.19 -3.64 -8.71
C LYS A 41 -12.37 -2.68 -9.89
N ASP A 42 -13.56 -2.11 -10.02
CA ASP A 42 -13.77 -0.92 -10.84
C ASP A 42 -13.66 0.31 -9.94
N ASP A 43 -12.42 0.66 -9.59
CA ASP A 43 -12.07 2.00 -9.12
C ASP A 43 -11.38 2.71 -10.29
N GLY A 44 -12.18 3.15 -11.25
CA GLY A 44 -11.75 3.98 -12.36
C GLY A 44 -11.38 5.39 -11.90
N GLU A 45 -10.16 5.58 -11.39
CA GLU A 45 -9.47 6.86 -11.51
C GLU A 45 -9.16 7.10 -13.01
N PRO A 46 -9.44 8.30 -13.56
CA PRO A 46 -9.04 8.60 -14.91
C PRO A 46 -7.50 8.66 -14.97
N ASN A 47 -6.94 7.77 -15.79
CA ASN A 47 -5.52 7.70 -16.12
C ASN A 47 -5.00 9.10 -16.57
N PRO A 48 -4.01 9.71 -15.90
CA PRO A 48 -3.43 10.96 -16.38
C PRO A 48 -2.65 10.65 -17.65
N LYS A 49 -3.14 11.15 -18.79
CA LYS A 49 -2.45 11.08 -20.07
C LYS A 49 -1.05 11.70 -19.89
N LYS A 50 -0.01 10.88 -20.00
CA LYS A 50 1.38 11.33 -20.12
C LYS A 50 1.46 12.33 -21.27
N ALA A 51 1.81 13.58 -20.96
CA ALA A 51 2.14 14.57 -21.97
C ALA A 51 3.35 14.09 -22.78
N LYS A 52 3.13 13.76 -24.06
CA LYS A 52 4.20 13.52 -25.04
C LYS A 52 4.83 14.87 -25.38
N LEU A 53 6.10 15.07 -25.01
CA LEU A 53 6.93 16.11 -25.60
C LEU A 53 7.26 15.70 -27.05
N SER A 54 6.60 16.33 -28.02
CA SER A 54 6.95 16.21 -29.43
C SER A 54 8.08 17.17 -29.78
N GLY A 55 9.24 16.62 -30.17
CA GLY A 55 10.29 17.35 -30.87
C GLY A 55 9.95 17.52 -32.35
N GLY A 56 10.38 18.65 -32.93
CA GLY A 56 10.29 18.92 -34.37
C GLY A 56 10.98 20.24 -34.71
N GLY A 57 12.02 20.17 -35.55
CA GLY A 57 12.77 21.32 -36.04
C GLY A 57 12.28 21.86 -37.38
N GLY A 58 12.80 23.05 -37.72
CA GLY A 58 13.05 23.55 -39.07
C GLY A 58 11.88 24.20 -39.84
N GLY A 59 12.04 25.49 -40.21
CA GLY A 59 11.30 26.11 -41.33
C GLY A 59 10.93 27.59 -41.12
N GLU A 60 11.62 28.48 -41.83
CA GLU A 60 11.39 29.93 -41.93
C GLU A 60 10.04 30.28 -42.60
N VAL A 61 9.38 31.40 -42.22
CA VAL A 61 8.72 32.38 -43.14
C VAL A 61 8.46 33.71 -42.41
N PHE A 62 8.83 34.82 -43.08
CA PHE A 62 8.55 36.23 -42.77
C PHE A 62 7.06 36.61 -42.88
N GLY A 63 6.57 37.50 -42.01
CA GLY A 63 5.29 38.21 -42.23
C GLY A 63 4.92 39.17 -41.10
N ARG A 64 4.74 40.45 -41.44
CA ARG A 64 4.60 41.61 -40.55
C ARG A 64 3.18 41.81 -40.01
N GLY A 65 3.09 42.31 -38.77
CA GLY A 65 2.28 43.50 -38.45
C GLY A 65 1.05 43.33 -37.56
N GLY A 66 1.09 43.98 -36.38
CA GLY A 66 -0.09 44.60 -35.73
C GLY A 66 -0.48 44.04 -34.36
N GLY A 67 -0.51 44.92 -33.33
CA GLY A 67 -1.28 44.71 -32.10
C GLY A 67 -0.45 44.57 -30.82
N GLY A 68 -0.14 45.71 -30.17
CA GLY A 68 0.48 45.74 -28.85
C GLY A 68 -0.54 45.50 -27.74
N ALA A 69 -0.40 44.38 -27.03
CA ALA A 69 -0.86 44.16 -25.64
C ALA A 69 -0.47 42.75 -25.10
N ASP A 70 0.01 41.82 -25.94
CA ASP A 70 0.24 40.41 -25.54
C ASP A 70 1.68 40.05 -25.11
N LYS A 71 2.62 41.00 -25.09
CA LYS A 71 4.05 40.66 -24.91
C LYS A 71 4.45 40.28 -23.47
N GLN A 72 3.68 40.68 -22.45
CA GLN A 72 4.03 40.39 -21.05
C GLN A 72 3.60 38.97 -20.62
N HIS A 73 2.38 38.53 -20.97
CA HIS A 73 1.85 37.22 -20.59
C HIS A 73 2.68 36.08 -21.20
N SER A 74 2.97 36.16 -22.51
CA SER A 74 3.82 35.20 -23.24
C SER A 74 5.21 34.98 -22.63
N SER A 75 5.75 35.97 -21.91
CA SER A 75 7.08 35.86 -21.29
C SER A 75 7.05 35.18 -19.92
N SER A 76 5.95 35.37 -19.16
CA SER A 76 5.72 34.72 -17.87
C SER A 76 5.44 33.24 -18.06
N ASP A 77 4.57 32.89 -19.02
CA ASP A 77 4.22 31.51 -19.34
C ASP A 77 5.48 30.69 -19.73
N LYS A 78 6.41 31.32 -20.48
CA LYS A 78 7.71 30.74 -20.83
C LYS A 78 8.65 30.57 -19.65
N LEU A 79 8.52 31.39 -18.60
CA LEU A 79 9.31 31.24 -17.38
C LEU A 79 8.73 30.13 -16.51
N GLU A 80 7.43 30.11 -16.29
CA GLU A 80 6.71 29.10 -15.50
C GLU A 80 6.93 27.69 -16.04
N HIS A 81 6.84 27.50 -17.35
CA HIS A 81 7.13 26.21 -17.99
C HIS A 81 8.61 25.78 -17.79
N ARG A 82 9.57 26.72 -17.88
CA ARG A 82 10.98 26.42 -17.64
C ARG A 82 11.26 26.09 -16.17
N LEU A 83 10.64 26.81 -15.25
CA LEU A 83 10.72 26.53 -13.81
C LEU A 83 10.12 25.17 -13.49
N GLY A 84 9.01 24.81 -14.14
CA GLY A 84 8.39 23.48 -14.04
C GLY A 84 9.40 22.37 -14.28
N GLY A 85 10.17 22.45 -15.37
CA GLY A 85 11.20 21.46 -15.69
C GLY A 85 12.38 21.42 -14.70
N ILE A 86 12.81 22.57 -14.17
CA ILE A 86 13.94 22.66 -13.23
C ILE A 86 13.57 22.12 -11.84
N LEU A 87 12.32 22.33 -11.41
CA LEU A 87 11.84 21.97 -10.08
C LEU A 87 11.28 20.55 -9.99
N CYS A 88 11.32 19.78 -11.08
CA CYS A 88 10.93 18.37 -11.09
C CYS A 88 11.80 17.52 -10.15
N CYS A 89 11.19 16.46 -9.63
CA CYS A 89 11.93 15.43 -8.91
C CYS A 89 12.90 14.72 -9.87
N ALA A 90 14.16 14.57 -9.45
CA ALA A 90 15.20 13.87 -10.22
C ALA A 90 14.93 12.37 -10.44
N VAL A 91 13.95 11.79 -9.75
CA VAL A 91 13.60 10.36 -9.82
C VAL A 91 12.36 10.14 -10.69
N CYS A 92 11.21 10.71 -10.33
CA CYS A 92 9.97 10.52 -11.08
C CYS A 92 9.80 11.50 -12.25
N LEU A 93 10.66 12.51 -12.35
CA LEU A 93 10.62 13.57 -13.38
C LEU A 93 9.33 14.42 -13.38
N ASP A 94 8.55 14.33 -12.29
CA ASP A 94 7.33 15.10 -12.09
C ASP A 94 7.53 16.20 -11.06
N LEU A 95 6.70 17.25 -11.18
CA LEU A 95 6.58 18.29 -10.17
C LEU A 95 5.98 17.71 -8.87
N PRO A 96 6.70 17.77 -7.74
CA PRO A 96 6.25 17.19 -6.48
C PRO A 96 4.92 17.78 -6.00
N ARG A 97 4.05 16.94 -5.43
CA ARG A 97 2.77 17.36 -4.78
C ARG A 97 2.87 17.52 -3.26
N SER A 98 3.99 17.13 -2.68
CA SER A 98 4.22 17.07 -1.23
C SER A 98 5.60 17.64 -0.89
N SER A 99 6.13 17.32 0.30
CA SER A 99 7.46 17.75 0.72
C SER A 99 8.56 17.43 -0.31
N ILE A 100 9.52 18.33 -0.43
CA ILE A 100 10.64 18.24 -1.38
C ILE A 100 11.94 18.22 -0.59
N TYR A 101 12.77 17.22 -0.86
CA TYR A 101 14.08 17.05 -0.23
C TYR A 101 15.17 17.36 -1.24
N GLN A 102 16.25 18.00 -0.79
CA GLN A 102 17.44 18.20 -1.61
C GLN A 102 18.63 17.45 -1.01
N CYS A 103 19.46 16.86 -1.87
CA CYS A 103 20.78 16.38 -1.44
C CYS A 103 21.71 17.57 -1.16
N THR A 104 22.88 17.31 -0.57
CA THR A 104 23.88 18.35 -0.24
C THR A 104 24.38 19.12 -1.47
N ASN A 105 24.31 18.52 -2.66
CA ASN A 105 24.66 19.18 -3.94
C ASN A 105 23.46 19.84 -4.64
N GLY A 106 22.25 19.84 -4.04
CA GLY A 106 21.09 20.59 -4.53
C GLY A 106 20.12 19.83 -5.46
N HIS A 107 20.30 18.53 -5.72
CA HIS A 107 19.34 17.75 -6.51
C HIS A 107 18.06 17.46 -5.73
N LEU A 108 16.91 17.68 -6.37
CA LEU A 108 15.58 17.62 -5.76
C LEU A 108 14.93 16.24 -5.87
N MET A 109 14.28 15.79 -4.80
CA MET A 109 13.55 14.54 -4.71
C MET A 109 12.21 14.79 -4.00
N CYS A 110 11.10 14.29 -4.54
CA CYS A 110 9.83 14.32 -3.83
C CYS A 110 9.88 13.37 -2.62
N ALA A 111 9.02 13.59 -1.62
CA ALA A 111 8.98 12.77 -0.41
C ALA A 111 8.82 11.27 -0.69
N GLY A 112 8.00 10.90 -1.67
CA GLY A 112 7.78 9.51 -2.07
C GLY A 112 9.06 8.87 -2.63
N CYS A 113 9.69 9.50 -3.62
CA CYS A 113 10.93 9.00 -4.21
C CYS A 113 12.10 9.01 -3.22
N PHE A 114 12.18 10.01 -2.34
CA PHE A 114 13.19 10.03 -1.28
C PHE A 114 13.00 8.84 -0.32
N ALA A 115 11.77 8.57 0.13
CA ALA A 115 11.47 7.40 0.95
C ALA A 115 11.79 6.09 0.23
N HIS A 116 11.47 6.00 -1.07
CA HIS A 116 11.79 4.84 -1.89
C HIS A 116 13.30 4.59 -1.96
N LEU A 117 14.11 5.61 -2.26
CA LEU A 117 15.58 5.49 -2.30
C LEU A 117 16.17 5.04 -0.95
N LEU A 118 15.65 5.56 0.16
CA LEU A 118 16.08 5.15 1.50
C LEU A 118 15.66 3.70 1.81
N ALA A 119 14.45 3.30 1.41
CA ALA A 119 13.95 1.93 1.59
C ALA A 119 14.75 0.93 0.76
N ASP A 120 15.10 1.27 -0.49
CA ASP A 120 15.93 0.46 -1.38
C ASP A 120 17.31 0.18 -0.78
N ALA A 121 17.98 1.24 -0.34
CA ALA A 121 19.29 1.12 0.29
C ALA A 121 19.22 0.30 1.58
N ARG A 122 18.16 0.49 2.38
CA ARG A 122 17.92 -0.31 3.59
C ARG A 122 17.76 -1.80 3.25
N LEU A 123 17.01 -2.14 2.21
CA LEU A 123 16.80 -3.53 1.79
C LEU A 123 18.10 -4.19 1.30
N ARG A 124 18.95 -3.43 0.58
CA ARG A 124 20.24 -3.91 0.07
C ARG A 124 21.40 -3.85 1.07
N ASP A 125 21.17 -3.28 2.24
CA ASP A 125 22.22 -2.97 3.22
C ASP A 125 23.31 -2.04 2.70
N GLU A 126 22.89 -1.05 1.91
CA GLU A 126 23.76 -0.04 1.31
C GLU A 126 23.44 1.34 1.89
N MET A 127 24.35 2.28 1.66
CA MET A 127 24.07 3.70 1.84
C MET A 127 23.22 4.19 0.67
N ALA A 128 22.15 4.93 0.98
CA ALA A 128 21.36 5.56 -0.08
C ALA A 128 22.18 6.69 -0.70
N THR A 129 22.16 6.79 -2.03
CA THR A 129 22.88 7.81 -2.77
C THR A 129 21.94 8.59 -3.69
N CYS A 130 22.28 9.85 -3.95
CA CYS A 130 21.56 10.66 -4.91
C CYS A 130 21.73 10.06 -6.33
N PRO A 131 20.63 9.84 -7.09
CA PRO A 131 20.72 9.23 -8.42
C PRO A 131 21.54 10.08 -9.42
N ASN A 132 21.60 11.40 -9.22
CA ASN A 132 22.26 12.31 -10.16
C ASN A 132 23.75 12.47 -9.87
N CYS A 133 24.12 12.71 -8.61
CA CYS A 133 25.52 13.01 -8.24
C CYS A 133 26.16 12.00 -7.28
N ARG A 134 25.44 10.93 -6.91
CA ARG A 134 25.91 9.82 -6.07
C ARG A 134 26.39 10.20 -4.66
N VAL A 135 26.18 11.43 -4.23
CA VAL A 135 26.44 11.82 -2.83
C VAL A 135 25.48 11.08 -1.89
N ASP A 136 25.97 10.74 -0.71
CA ASP A 136 25.17 10.06 0.31
C ASP A 136 23.94 10.89 0.71
N ILE A 137 22.80 10.22 0.77
CA ILE A 137 21.53 10.80 1.22
C ILE A 137 20.99 10.01 2.41
N ALA A 138 20.54 10.73 3.42
CA ALA A 138 19.93 10.19 4.61
C ALA A 138 18.96 11.23 5.19
N LYS A 139 18.10 10.82 6.13
CA LYS A 139 17.13 11.72 6.76
C LYS A 139 17.77 12.95 7.45
N ASN A 140 19.05 12.85 7.84
CA ASN A 140 19.79 13.92 8.51
C ASN A 140 20.72 14.70 7.57
N THR A 141 21.01 14.21 6.36
CA THR A 141 21.87 14.92 5.39
C THR A 141 21.07 15.58 4.28
N ALA A 142 19.91 15.04 3.92
CA ALA A 142 19.00 15.66 2.98
C ALA A 142 18.13 16.70 3.70
N THR A 143 18.06 17.91 3.13
CA THR A 143 17.31 19.04 3.71
C THR A 143 15.98 19.20 3.01
N ARG A 144 14.89 19.40 3.77
CA ARG A 144 13.59 19.76 3.20
C ARG A 144 13.64 21.19 2.66
N ASN A 145 13.35 21.37 1.38
CA ASN A 145 13.42 22.66 0.70
C ASN A 145 12.04 23.33 0.62
N LEU A 146 11.70 24.09 1.67
CA LEU A 146 10.43 24.81 1.77
C LEU A 146 10.26 25.91 0.70
N ALA A 147 11.36 26.49 0.21
CA ALA A 147 11.30 27.50 -0.83
C ALA A 147 10.85 26.89 -2.16
N VAL A 148 11.39 25.73 -2.51
CA VAL A 148 10.97 24.98 -3.70
C VAL A 148 9.54 24.46 -3.55
N GLU A 149 9.13 24.02 -2.36
CA GLU A 149 7.72 23.66 -2.10
C GLU A 149 6.76 24.80 -2.39
N LYS A 150 7.07 26.02 -1.89
CA LYS A 150 6.26 27.22 -2.16
C LYS A 150 6.30 27.63 -3.64
N ALA A 151 7.47 27.54 -4.28
CA ALA A 151 7.57 27.88 -5.70
C ALA A 151 6.73 26.92 -6.56
N VAL A 152 6.82 25.60 -6.31
CA VAL A 152 6.03 24.59 -7.00
C VAL A 152 4.53 24.76 -6.74
N SER A 153 4.12 25.22 -5.56
CA SER A 153 2.71 25.41 -5.24
C SER A 153 2.03 26.56 -6.00
N GLU A 154 2.80 27.54 -6.48
CA GLU A 154 2.30 28.64 -7.31
C GLU A 154 2.31 28.33 -8.81
N LEU A 155 3.03 27.30 -9.24
CA LEU A 155 3.07 26.93 -10.66
C LEU A 155 1.68 26.49 -11.16
N PRO A 156 1.35 26.82 -12.42
CA PRO A 156 0.08 26.42 -13.02
C PRO A 156 0.00 24.89 -13.16
N SER A 157 -1.22 24.39 -13.06
CA SER A 157 -1.59 23.01 -13.36
C SER A 157 -3.02 22.97 -13.87
N GLU A 158 -3.25 22.11 -14.86
CA GLU A 158 -4.58 21.94 -15.45
C GLU A 158 -5.49 21.15 -14.51
N CYS A 159 -6.75 21.60 -14.43
CA CYS A 159 -7.83 20.84 -13.81
C CYS A 159 -8.18 19.62 -14.65
N GLN A 160 -8.25 18.46 -14.00
CA GLN A 160 -8.54 17.19 -14.67
C GLN A 160 -9.95 17.11 -15.29
N PHE A 161 -10.87 17.99 -14.90
CA PHE A 161 -12.27 17.98 -15.36
C PHE A 161 -12.56 19.07 -16.41
N CYS A 162 -12.11 20.30 -16.18
CA CYS A 162 -12.42 21.43 -17.07
C CYS A 162 -11.23 21.90 -17.92
N ALA A 163 -10.04 21.30 -17.75
CA ALA A 163 -8.79 21.62 -18.44
C ALA A 163 -8.33 23.09 -18.33
N LYS A 164 -8.91 23.87 -17.40
CA LYS A 164 -8.43 25.23 -17.09
C LYS A 164 -7.24 25.17 -16.15
N GLU A 165 -6.32 26.12 -16.31
CA GLU A 165 -5.13 26.23 -15.46
C GLU A 165 -5.44 26.95 -14.14
N PHE A 166 -4.92 26.40 -13.06
CA PHE A 166 -4.96 27.01 -11.74
C PHE A 166 -3.61 26.83 -11.04
N PRO A 167 -3.24 27.73 -10.12
CA PRO A 167 -2.13 27.49 -9.20
C PRO A 167 -2.33 26.17 -8.44
N ARG A 168 -1.29 25.35 -8.33
CA ARG A 168 -1.35 24.03 -7.68
C ARG A 168 -1.91 24.05 -6.26
N ASN A 169 -1.63 25.11 -5.49
CA ASN A 169 -2.15 25.30 -4.13
C ASN A 169 -3.69 25.42 -4.05
N THR A 170 -4.35 25.91 -5.11
CA THR A 170 -5.81 26.11 -5.18
C THR A 170 -6.51 25.06 -6.01
N LEU A 171 -5.77 24.32 -6.85
CA LEU A 171 -6.33 23.34 -7.77
C LEU A 171 -7.18 22.28 -7.05
N GLN A 172 -6.71 21.74 -5.92
CA GLN A 172 -7.47 20.74 -5.17
C GLN A 172 -8.82 21.29 -4.69
N HIS A 173 -8.84 22.52 -4.20
CA HIS A 173 -10.08 23.17 -3.78
C HIS A 173 -11.02 23.41 -4.97
N HIS A 174 -10.48 23.83 -6.11
CA HIS A 174 -11.23 23.96 -7.34
C HIS A 174 -11.88 22.63 -7.75
N GLU A 175 -11.09 21.56 -7.88
CA GLU A 175 -11.56 20.24 -8.33
C GLU A 175 -12.63 19.65 -7.41
N GLN A 176 -12.53 19.87 -6.09
CA GLN A 176 -13.46 19.31 -5.12
C GLN A 176 -14.76 20.11 -4.98
N GLN A 177 -14.66 21.45 -5.02
CA GLN A 177 -15.75 22.33 -4.56
C GLN A 177 -16.27 23.30 -5.64
N LEU A 178 -15.42 23.80 -6.54
CA LEU A 178 -15.75 24.93 -7.42
C LEU A 178 -15.93 24.54 -8.89
N CYS A 179 -15.35 23.43 -9.33
CA CYS A 179 -15.35 23.04 -10.73
C CYS A 179 -16.76 22.62 -11.17
N ALA A 180 -17.27 23.25 -12.23
CA ALA A 180 -18.57 22.90 -12.81
C ALA A 180 -18.60 21.52 -13.49
N GLU A 181 -17.44 21.06 -13.96
CA GLU A 181 -17.25 19.75 -14.61
C GLU A 181 -16.89 18.64 -13.63
N ARG A 182 -16.73 18.92 -12.32
CA ARG A 182 -16.42 17.88 -11.35
C ARG A 182 -17.55 16.84 -11.31
N PRO A 183 -17.24 15.54 -11.29
CA PRO A 183 -18.25 14.50 -11.12
C PRO A 183 -18.86 14.56 -9.72
N VAL A 184 -20.17 14.76 -9.65
CA VAL A 184 -20.95 14.69 -8.41
C VAL A 184 -21.95 13.56 -8.49
N LYS A 185 -22.37 13.09 -7.31
CA LYS A 185 -23.46 12.13 -7.18
C LYS A 185 -24.77 12.91 -6.99
N CYS A 186 -25.88 12.34 -7.45
CA CYS A 186 -27.22 12.86 -7.17
C CYS A 186 -27.47 12.95 -5.65
N GLY A 187 -28.21 13.95 -5.16
CA GLY A 187 -28.63 14.01 -3.75
C GLY A 187 -29.40 12.77 -3.28
N TYR A 188 -30.10 12.09 -4.19
CA TYR A 188 -30.78 10.81 -3.97
C TYR A 188 -29.87 9.57 -4.15
N SER A 189 -28.55 9.73 -4.26
CA SER A 189 -27.62 8.59 -4.32
C SER A 189 -27.73 7.71 -3.07
N LYS A 190 -28.10 8.30 -1.93
CA LYS A 190 -28.37 7.58 -0.67
C LYS A 190 -29.56 6.63 -0.77
N ILE A 191 -30.46 6.85 -1.72
CA ILE A 191 -31.65 6.03 -1.99
C ILE A 191 -31.35 5.03 -3.14
N GLY A 192 -30.13 5.04 -3.67
CA GLY A 192 -29.70 4.14 -4.73
C GLY A 192 -29.63 4.76 -6.12
N CYS A 193 -29.75 6.09 -6.27
CA CYS A 193 -29.53 6.72 -7.57
C CYS A 193 -28.09 6.52 -8.06
N PRO A 194 -27.87 5.84 -9.22
CA PRO A 194 -26.53 5.59 -9.74
C PRO A 194 -25.98 6.80 -10.52
N TRP A 195 -26.77 7.86 -10.69
CA TRP A 195 -26.37 9.01 -11.51
C TRP A 195 -25.12 9.67 -10.92
N ARG A 196 -24.13 9.82 -11.80
CA ARG A 196 -22.89 10.54 -11.57
C ARG A 196 -22.62 11.36 -12.82
N GLY A 197 -22.54 12.68 -12.66
CA GLY A 197 -22.35 13.60 -13.79
C GLY A 197 -21.72 14.91 -13.36
N PRO A 198 -21.54 15.86 -14.29
CA PRO A 198 -21.02 17.19 -14.01
C PRO A 198 -21.83 17.91 -12.93
N SER A 199 -21.16 18.69 -12.07
CA SER A 199 -21.81 19.41 -10.98
C SER A 199 -22.91 20.38 -11.43
N HIS A 200 -22.79 20.95 -12.63
CA HIS A 200 -23.79 21.88 -13.14
C HIS A 200 -25.09 21.19 -13.59
N GLU A 201 -25.02 19.93 -14.01
CA GLU A 201 -26.18 19.13 -14.44
C GLU A 201 -26.94 18.50 -13.25
N ALA A 202 -26.33 18.47 -12.06
CA ALA A 202 -26.88 17.78 -10.89
C ALA A 202 -28.24 18.31 -10.46
N SER A 203 -28.42 19.64 -10.46
CA SER A 203 -29.71 20.24 -10.09
C SER A 203 -30.80 19.96 -11.11
N GLU A 204 -30.45 19.83 -12.38
CA GLU A 204 -31.39 19.46 -13.44
C GLU A 204 -31.80 18.00 -13.30
N HIS A 205 -30.83 17.11 -13.08
CA HIS A 205 -31.10 15.70 -12.80
C HIS A 205 -31.99 15.51 -11.57
N GLU A 206 -31.71 16.20 -10.46
CA GLU A 206 -32.49 16.06 -9.22
C GLU A 206 -33.98 16.38 -9.38
N LYS A 207 -34.33 17.31 -10.28
CA LYS A 207 -35.73 17.67 -10.59
C LYS A 207 -36.47 16.57 -11.35
N VAL A 208 -35.75 15.78 -12.15
CA VAL A 208 -36.31 14.71 -12.99
C VAL A 208 -35.92 13.31 -12.49
N CYS A 209 -35.31 13.23 -11.30
CA CYS A 209 -34.81 11.98 -10.77
C CYS A 209 -35.99 11.03 -10.51
N PRO A 210 -35.96 9.77 -11.02
CA PRO A 210 -37.04 8.81 -10.79
C PRO A 210 -36.97 8.17 -9.39
N HIS A 211 -35.81 8.23 -8.72
CA HIS A 211 -35.56 7.56 -7.43
C HIS A 211 -36.44 8.00 -6.26
N PRO A 212 -36.79 9.29 -6.09
CA PRO A 212 -37.78 9.74 -5.11
C PRO A 212 -39.16 9.08 -5.29
N SER A 213 -39.53 8.74 -6.53
CA SER A 213 -40.80 8.09 -6.88
C SER A 213 -40.67 6.58 -7.11
N THR A 214 -39.49 5.99 -6.92
CA THR A 214 -39.26 4.56 -7.17
C THR A 214 -39.86 3.74 -6.03
N THR A 215 -40.37 2.56 -6.36
CA THR A 215 -40.95 1.66 -5.36
C THR A 215 -39.89 1.21 -4.36
N GLY A 216 -40.27 1.08 -3.09
CA GLY A 216 -39.33 0.75 -2.01
C GLY A 216 -38.49 -0.50 -2.26
N LYS A 217 -38.97 -1.46 -3.07
CA LYS A 217 -38.23 -2.71 -3.37
C LYS A 217 -36.88 -2.47 -4.05
N ASP A 218 -36.79 -1.55 -5.00
CA ASP A 218 -35.54 -1.29 -5.75
C ASP A 218 -34.55 -0.42 -4.96
N VAL A 219 -35.10 0.47 -4.11
CA VAL A 219 -34.34 1.26 -3.14
C VAL A 219 -33.69 0.36 -2.09
N MET A 220 -34.43 -0.65 -1.61
CA MET A 220 -33.94 -1.60 -0.60
C MET A 220 -32.69 -2.34 -1.09
N SER A 221 -32.65 -2.82 -2.34
CA SER A 221 -31.46 -3.54 -2.85
C SER A 221 -30.19 -2.67 -2.96
N ALA A 222 -30.33 -1.39 -3.29
CA ALA A 222 -29.19 -0.46 -3.33
C ALA A 222 -28.75 -0.02 -1.92
N LEU A 223 -29.71 0.13 -1.01
CA LEU A 223 -29.44 0.34 0.42
C LEU A 223 -28.73 -0.88 1.02
N ASP A 224 -29.15 -2.10 0.70
CA ASP A 224 -28.56 -3.35 1.24
C ASP A 224 -27.05 -3.43 0.99
N ALA A 225 -26.57 -3.02 -0.19
CA ALA A 225 -25.14 -3.03 -0.50
C ALA A 225 -24.34 -1.95 0.27
N MET A 226 -24.91 -0.75 0.44
CA MET A 226 -24.28 0.30 1.28
C MET A 226 -24.33 -0.07 2.76
N ASP A 227 -25.45 -0.65 3.19
CA ASP A 227 -25.68 -1.14 4.54
C ASP A 227 -24.73 -2.30 4.84
N GLN A 228 -24.44 -3.20 3.89
CA GLN A 228 -23.46 -4.27 4.08
C GLN A 228 -22.06 -3.73 4.39
N LYS A 229 -21.56 -2.74 3.64
CA LYS A 229 -20.24 -2.14 3.91
C LYS A 229 -20.22 -1.40 5.25
N PHE A 230 -21.27 -0.65 5.55
CA PHE A 230 -21.41 0.02 6.84
C PHE A 230 -21.52 -0.99 7.99
N GLN A 231 -22.21 -2.10 7.78
CA GLN A 231 -22.40 -3.18 8.73
C GLN A 231 -21.09 -3.92 8.97
N GLU A 232 -20.25 -4.16 7.95
CA GLU A 232 -18.91 -4.72 8.13
C GLU A 232 -18.02 -3.81 8.99
N GLU A 233 -18.03 -2.51 8.73
CA GLU A 233 -17.29 -1.51 9.52
C GLU A 233 -17.83 -1.41 10.95
N LYS A 234 -19.16 -1.39 11.11
CA LYS A 234 -19.83 -1.41 12.40
C LYS A 234 -19.52 -2.70 13.17
N LEU A 235 -19.57 -3.87 12.53
CA LEU A 235 -19.22 -5.15 13.14
C LEU A 235 -17.78 -5.16 13.64
N LEU A 236 -16.84 -4.55 12.89
CA LEU A 236 -15.46 -4.37 13.35
C LEU A 236 -15.42 -3.53 14.62
N TYR A 237 -16.11 -2.39 14.66
CA TYR A 237 -16.14 -1.52 15.84
C TYR A 237 -16.83 -2.19 17.03
N ASP A 238 -17.99 -2.81 16.82
CA ASP A 238 -18.73 -3.56 17.84
C ASP A 238 -17.85 -4.68 18.41
N THR A 239 -17.14 -5.44 17.56
CA THR A 239 -16.18 -6.46 18.01
C THR A 239 -15.04 -5.85 18.83
N ILE A 240 -14.51 -4.69 18.45
CA ILE A 240 -13.49 -4.00 19.26
C ILE A 240 -14.07 -3.59 20.61
N PHE A 241 -15.29 -3.06 20.66
CA PHE A 241 -15.95 -2.70 21.91
C PHE A 241 -16.20 -3.91 22.82
N ASP A 242 -16.62 -5.04 22.26
CA ASP A 242 -16.77 -6.30 22.99
C ASP A 242 -15.43 -6.81 23.52
N LEU A 243 -14.36 -6.73 22.71
CA LEU A 243 -13.01 -7.08 23.19
C LEU A 243 -12.54 -6.14 24.31
N MET A 244 -12.92 -4.86 24.25
CA MET A 244 -12.63 -3.88 25.31
C MET A 244 -13.36 -4.20 26.63
N SER A 245 -14.36 -5.07 26.62
CA SER A 245 -15.03 -5.54 27.84
C SER A 245 -14.29 -6.69 28.54
N PHE A 246 -13.20 -7.20 27.96
CA PHE A 246 -12.42 -8.27 28.59
C PHE A 246 -11.66 -7.76 29.82
N GLU A 247 -11.55 -8.60 30.85
CA GLU A 247 -10.83 -8.24 32.07
C GLU A 247 -9.31 -8.07 31.82
N LYS A 248 -8.77 -8.85 30.87
CA LYS A 248 -7.33 -8.92 30.60
C LYS A 248 -7.01 -8.30 29.24
N ILE A 249 -6.65 -7.01 29.26
CA ILE A 249 -6.24 -6.22 28.10
C ILE A 249 -4.86 -5.61 28.37
N THR A 250 -4.01 -5.58 27.35
CA THR A 250 -2.71 -4.88 27.42
C THR A 250 -2.50 -4.01 26.19
N PHE A 251 -1.91 -2.83 26.41
CA PHE A 251 -1.53 -1.87 25.38
C PHE A 251 -0.01 -1.75 25.41
N ASN A 252 0.65 -2.23 24.36
CA ASN A 252 2.10 -2.26 24.30
C ASN A 252 2.58 -1.33 23.18
N ASP A 253 3.28 -0.26 23.56
CA ASP A 253 3.96 0.63 22.62
C ASP A 253 5.33 0.04 22.30
N LEU A 254 5.44 -0.51 21.08
CA LEU A 254 6.58 -1.31 20.68
C LEU A 254 7.41 -0.60 19.61
N GLN A 255 8.71 -0.85 19.67
CA GLN A 255 9.66 -0.41 18.66
C GLN A 255 10.26 -1.62 17.95
N LEU A 256 10.01 -1.70 16.66
CA LEU A 256 10.62 -2.65 15.74
C LEU A 256 12.00 -2.13 15.30
N LYS A 257 13.03 -2.92 15.59
CA LYS A 257 14.41 -2.66 15.21
C LYS A 257 14.84 -3.61 14.09
N PRO A 258 15.56 -3.11 13.07
CA PRO A 258 16.01 -3.95 11.96
C PRO A 258 17.12 -4.91 12.42
N TYR A 259 17.11 -6.12 11.89
CA TYR A 259 18.21 -7.08 11.98
C TYR A 259 18.28 -7.91 10.69
N ARG A 260 19.41 -8.57 10.45
CA ARG A 260 19.63 -9.39 9.26
C ARG A 260 20.03 -10.80 9.62
N THR A 261 19.64 -11.76 8.78
CA THR A 261 20.07 -13.15 8.92
C THR A 261 21.47 -13.36 8.32
N GLU A 262 22.23 -14.30 8.85
CA GLU A 262 23.58 -14.67 8.38
C GLU A 262 23.56 -15.58 7.12
N GLU A 263 22.44 -15.62 6.39
CA GLU A 263 22.31 -16.39 5.15
C GLU A 263 23.12 -15.74 4.00
N PHE A 264 23.46 -16.53 2.96
CA PHE A 264 24.17 -16.06 1.75
C PHE A 264 23.51 -14.84 1.07
N VAL A 265 22.18 -14.69 1.25
CA VAL A 265 21.45 -13.47 0.93
C VAL A 265 20.88 -12.91 2.23
N HIS A 266 21.50 -11.86 2.77
CA HIS A 266 21.06 -11.24 4.02
C HIS A 266 19.63 -10.70 3.88
N LYS A 267 18.68 -11.29 4.59
CA LYS A 267 17.29 -10.84 4.57
C LYS A 267 17.04 -9.85 5.70
N LEU A 268 16.40 -8.74 5.38
CA LEU A 268 15.99 -7.74 6.36
C LEU A 268 14.73 -8.20 7.10
N TYR A 269 14.83 -8.26 8.42
CA TYR A 269 13.73 -8.45 9.34
C TYR A 269 13.67 -7.30 10.33
N TYR A 270 12.52 -7.19 11.00
CA TYR A 270 12.40 -6.33 12.16
C TYR A 270 11.91 -7.14 13.35
N GLU A 271 12.44 -6.83 14.54
CA GLU A 271 12.04 -7.48 15.78
C GLU A 271 11.88 -6.43 16.89
N THR A 272 10.95 -6.67 17.81
CA THR A 272 10.85 -5.89 19.04
C THR A 272 11.79 -6.44 20.10
N ALA A 273 12.17 -5.62 21.08
CA ALA A 273 12.64 -6.17 22.34
C ALA A 273 11.57 -7.09 22.96
N ARG A 274 11.98 -8.00 23.85
CA ARG A 274 11.03 -8.76 24.65
C ARG A 274 10.17 -7.80 25.46
N PHE A 275 8.86 -7.98 25.39
CA PHE A 275 7.91 -7.21 26.18
C PHE A 275 7.03 -8.14 27.01
N SER A 276 6.49 -7.60 28.11
CA SER A 276 5.68 -8.37 29.06
C SER A 276 4.21 -8.07 28.85
N ALA A 277 3.40 -9.10 28.63
CA ALA A 277 1.94 -8.99 28.58
C ALA A 277 1.33 -10.26 29.19
N PHE A 278 0.27 -10.12 30.00
CA PHE A 278 -0.38 -11.24 30.69
C PHE A 278 0.57 -12.12 31.51
N ASN A 279 1.60 -11.52 32.11
CA ASN A 279 2.69 -12.22 32.84
C ASN A 279 3.57 -13.16 31.98
N PHE A 280 3.50 -13.04 30.66
CA PHE A 280 4.36 -13.78 29.73
C PHE A 280 5.27 -12.84 28.93
N GLN A 281 6.38 -13.37 28.43
CA GLN A 281 7.30 -12.66 27.55
C GLN A 281 6.94 -12.91 26.09
N TRP A 282 6.90 -11.83 25.33
CA TRP A 282 6.49 -11.82 23.94
C TRP A 282 7.50 -11.09 23.06
N VAL A 283 7.49 -11.41 21.77
CA VAL A 283 8.25 -10.72 20.72
C VAL A 283 7.36 -10.58 19.50
N VAL A 284 7.43 -9.43 18.82
CA VAL A 284 6.86 -9.27 17.47
C VAL A 284 8.00 -9.32 16.47
N LYS A 285 7.86 -10.18 15.47
CA LYS A 285 8.78 -10.30 14.34
C LYS A 285 8.07 -9.92 13.05
N THR A 286 8.73 -9.13 12.22
CA THR A 286 8.19 -8.61 10.96
C THR A 286 9.14 -8.94 9.82
N ARG A 287 8.56 -9.30 8.67
CA ARG A 287 9.27 -9.59 7.41
C ARG A 287 8.69 -8.74 6.27
N ILE A 288 9.49 -8.53 5.23
CA ILE A 288 9.12 -7.73 4.05
C ILE A 288 8.82 -8.65 2.87
N ASN A 289 7.80 -8.32 2.08
CA ASN A 289 7.41 -8.97 0.83
C ASN A 289 7.32 -10.51 0.91
N ASN A 290 6.90 -11.04 2.06
CA ASN A 290 6.83 -12.48 2.31
C ASN A 290 8.08 -13.26 1.86
N MET A 291 9.28 -12.69 2.05
CA MET A 291 10.56 -13.34 1.73
C MET A 291 10.80 -13.56 0.23
N GLN A 292 10.23 -12.71 -0.63
CA GLN A 292 10.60 -12.68 -2.05
C GLN A 292 12.12 -12.56 -2.23
N ARG A 293 12.66 -13.18 -3.29
CA ARG A 293 14.10 -13.27 -3.54
C ARG A 293 14.80 -11.91 -3.60
N ASP A 294 14.13 -10.91 -4.18
CA ASP A 294 14.62 -9.53 -4.23
C ASP A 294 13.47 -8.53 -4.01
N PRO A 295 13.21 -8.14 -2.75
CA PRO A 295 12.18 -7.15 -2.44
C PRO A 295 12.52 -5.73 -2.92
N ALA A 296 13.80 -5.43 -3.19
CA ALA A 296 14.23 -4.11 -3.62
C ALA A 296 13.80 -3.83 -5.07
N LEU A 297 13.66 -4.86 -5.89
CA LEU A 297 13.15 -4.76 -7.26
C LEU A 297 11.62 -4.63 -7.35
N SER A 298 10.90 -4.84 -6.25
CA SER A 298 9.45 -4.66 -6.23
C SER A 298 9.07 -3.21 -5.94
N VAL A 299 8.19 -2.68 -6.79
CA VAL A 299 7.49 -1.39 -6.57
C VAL A 299 6.32 -1.52 -5.58
N ASP A 300 5.79 -2.75 -5.43
CA ASP A 300 4.75 -3.07 -4.46
C ASP A 300 5.38 -3.74 -3.25
N ARG A 301 5.33 -3.06 -2.10
CA ARG A 301 5.96 -3.51 -0.86
C ARG A 301 4.95 -3.62 0.25
N HIS A 302 4.97 -4.76 0.93
CA HIS A 302 4.13 -5.04 2.08
C HIS A 302 4.95 -5.63 3.23
N MET A 303 4.49 -5.34 4.45
CA MET A 303 5.06 -5.92 5.67
C MET A 303 4.11 -6.97 6.22
N SER A 304 4.64 -8.06 6.72
CA SER A 304 3.87 -9.07 7.46
C SER A 304 4.51 -9.28 8.82
N TYR A 305 3.71 -9.42 9.87
CA TYR A 305 4.19 -9.60 11.24
C TYR A 305 3.65 -10.88 11.86
N GLN A 306 4.37 -11.35 12.88
CA GLN A 306 4.12 -12.55 13.63
C GLN A 306 4.27 -12.20 15.11
N LEU A 307 3.36 -12.71 15.94
CA LEU A 307 3.45 -12.62 17.38
C LEU A 307 4.02 -13.92 17.94
N ILE A 308 5.05 -13.82 18.77
CA ILE A 308 5.79 -14.96 19.30
C ILE A 308 5.77 -14.92 20.82
N LEU A 309 5.29 -15.99 21.42
CA LEU A 309 5.32 -16.24 22.85
C LEU A 309 6.65 -16.90 23.22
N LYS A 310 7.43 -16.25 24.09
CA LYS A 310 8.74 -16.76 24.53
C LYS A 310 8.67 -17.53 25.85
N THR A 311 7.62 -17.35 26.64
CA THR A 311 7.41 -18.07 27.90
C THR A 311 6.62 -19.35 27.67
N LYS A 312 7.06 -20.46 28.27
CA LYS A 312 6.27 -21.70 28.28
C LYS A 312 4.98 -21.49 29.08
N ILE A 313 3.87 -21.94 28.54
CA ILE A 313 2.55 -21.80 29.18
C ILE A 313 2.02 -23.14 29.64
N PRO A 314 1.42 -23.22 30.85
CA PRO A 314 0.90 -24.47 31.39
C PRO A 314 -0.49 -24.82 30.85
N THR A 315 -1.21 -23.85 30.29
CA THR A 315 -2.56 -24.03 29.75
C THR A 315 -2.71 -23.24 28.45
N PRO A 316 -3.40 -23.78 27.44
CA PRO A 316 -3.65 -23.05 26.20
C PRO A 316 -4.40 -21.74 26.44
N MET A 317 -4.01 -20.70 25.71
CA MET A 317 -4.62 -19.38 25.83
C MET A 317 -5.01 -18.81 24.46
N SER A 318 -6.23 -18.30 24.35
CA SER A 318 -6.68 -17.61 23.14
C SER A 318 -6.48 -16.11 23.29
N VAL A 319 -5.78 -15.51 22.32
CA VAL A 319 -5.44 -14.09 22.31
C VAL A 319 -5.97 -13.46 21.04
N HIS A 320 -6.75 -12.39 21.19
CA HIS A 320 -7.01 -11.47 20.09
C HIS A 320 -5.96 -10.36 20.12
N TYR A 321 -5.48 -9.95 18.96
CA TYR A 321 -4.50 -8.89 18.86
C TYR A 321 -4.69 -8.06 17.60
N LEU A 322 -4.36 -6.78 17.69
CA LEU A 322 -4.32 -5.88 16.53
C LEU A 322 -3.22 -4.84 16.70
N VAL A 323 -2.76 -4.32 15.56
CA VAL A 323 -1.80 -3.22 15.52
C VAL A 323 -2.51 -1.93 15.15
N VAL A 324 -2.25 -0.89 15.93
CA VAL A 324 -2.71 0.48 15.66
C VAL A 324 -1.53 1.44 15.65
N LYS A 325 -1.81 2.68 15.22
CA LYS A 325 -0.85 3.79 15.31
C LYS A 325 -0.38 3.97 16.76
N GLY A 326 0.94 3.96 16.96
CA GLY A 326 1.54 4.26 18.26
C GLY A 326 1.50 5.76 18.61
N PRO A 327 1.59 6.13 19.90
CA PRO A 327 1.51 7.53 20.35
C PRO A 327 2.69 8.38 19.87
N PHE A 328 3.85 7.76 19.66
CA PHE A 328 5.09 8.41 19.22
C PHE A 328 5.40 8.15 17.74
N GLY A 329 4.41 7.71 16.97
CA GLY A 329 4.54 7.41 15.55
C GLY A 329 3.44 8.09 14.73
N ASP A 330 3.71 8.28 13.45
CA ASP A 330 2.79 8.80 12.45
C ASP A 330 2.36 7.70 11.45
N MET A 331 2.58 6.42 11.81
CA MET A 331 2.18 5.26 11.02
C MET A 331 0.69 5.29 10.69
N LYS A 332 0.39 5.08 9.42
CA LYS A 332 -0.97 4.86 8.92
C LYS A 332 -1.20 3.35 8.81
N VAL A 333 -2.17 2.85 9.57
CA VAL A 333 -2.52 1.43 9.59
C VAL A 333 -4.03 1.31 9.79
N ASN A 334 -4.65 0.43 9.03
CA ASN A 334 -6.08 0.13 9.14
C ASN A 334 -6.25 -0.98 10.18
N PRO A 335 -6.96 -0.77 11.31
CA PRO A 335 -7.07 -1.79 12.34
C PRO A 335 -7.65 -3.10 11.80
N LYS A 336 -6.98 -4.22 12.08
CA LYS A 336 -7.47 -5.56 11.77
C LYS A 336 -7.22 -6.49 12.95
N ILE A 337 -8.28 -7.15 13.40
CA ILE A 337 -8.25 -8.07 14.53
C ILE A 337 -7.80 -9.44 14.03
N TYR A 338 -6.83 -10.02 14.72
CA TYR A 338 -6.40 -11.40 14.54
C TYR A 338 -6.64 -12.18 15.83
N LYS A 339 -6.93 -13.48 15.68
CA LYS A 339 -7.12 -14.41 16.79
C LYS A 339 -6.15 -15.56 16.63
N PHE A 340 -5.50 -15.95 17.72
CA PHE A 340 -4.66 -17.15 17.75
C PHE A 340 -4.79 -17.86 19.10
N GLU A 341 -4.65 -19.18 19.11
CA GLU A 341 -4.61 -19.99 20.32
C GLU A 341 -3.19 -20.49 20.55
N PHE A 342 -2.53 -19.97 21.58
CA PHE A 342 -1.19 -20.37 21.96
C PHE A 342 -1.26 -21.61 22.85
N ASN A 343 -0.40 -22.59 22.58
CA ASN A 343 -0.24 -23.80 23.40
C ASN A 343 1.25 -24.17 23.51
N GLU A 344 1.58 -25.30 24.15
CA GLU A 344 2.97 -25.73 24.34
C GLU A 344 3.72 -26.03 23.02
N ASN A 345 2.99 -26.46 21.99
CA ASN A 345 3.54 -26.79 20.68
C ASN A 345 3.52 -25.59 19.72
N GLU A 346 2.52 -24.73 19.85
CA GLU A 346 2.28 -23.58 18.97
C GLU A 346 2.46 -22.27 19.76
N THR A 347 3.71 -21.81 19.77
CA THR A 347 4.10 -20.57 20.45
C THR A 347 4.24 -19.37 19.50
N GLU A 348 4.04 -19.58 18.20
CA GLU A 348 4.17 -18.54 17.19
C GLU A 348 2.95 -18.51 16.28
N THR A 349 2.42 -17.31 16.01
CA THR A 349 1.31 -17.17 15.05
C THR A 349 1.81 -17.46 13.63
N GLN A 350 0.90 -17.59 12.67
CA GLN A 350 1.28 -17.38 11.27
C GLN A 350 1.66 -15.91 11.01
N PHE A 351 2.43 -15.66 9.94
CA PHE A 351 2.65 -14.30 9.46
C PHE A 351 1.35 -13.74 8.89
N VAL A 352 0.91 -12.62 9.43
CA VAL A 352 -0.26 -11.88 8.95
C VAL A 352 0.18 -10.54 8.38
N THR A 353 -0.48 -10.08 7.31
CA THR A 353 -0.17 -8.78 6.69
C THR A 353 -0.39 -7.64 7.68
N LEU A 354 0.57 -6.73 7.80
CA LEU A 354 0.36 -5.45 8.46
C LEU A 354 -0.51 -4.58 7.53
N PRO A 355 -1.76 -4.26 7.89
CA PRO A 355 -2.73 -3.61 7.00
C PRO A 355 -2.41 -2.11 6.78
N LEU A 356 -1.32 -1.85 6.06
CA LEU A 356 -0.94 -0.51 5.59
C LEU A 356 -1.87 -0.08 4.44
N PRO A 357 -2.14 1.23 4.29
CA PRO A 357 -3.03 1.74 3.22
C PRO A 357 -2.46 1.51 1.82
N ASP A 358 -1.14 1.59 1.64
CA ASP A 358 -0.47 1.47 0.35
C ASP A 358 1.04 1.13 0.50
N SER A 359 1.69 0.85 -0.64
CA SER A 359 3.15 0.61 -0.73
C SER A 359 3.98 1.85 -0.36
N ALA A 360 3.45 3.07 -0.53
CA ALA A 360 4.16 4.30 -0.18
C ALA A 360 4.36 4.42 1.33
N GLU A 361 3.36 4.03 2.13
CA GLU A 361 3.46 3.93 3.58
C GLU A 361 4.49 2.88 3.99
N CYS A 362 4.52 1.72 3.33
CA CYS A 362 5.55 0.70 3.58
C CYS A 362 6.97 1.24 3.34
N ASN A 363 7.18 1.95 2.22
CA ASN A 363 8.46 2.61 1.93
C ASN A 363 8.85 3.65 2.99
N ARG A 364 7.88 4.42 3.48
CA ARG A 364 8.09 5.40 4.54
C ARG A 364 8.57 4.76 5.85
N LEU A 365 7.99 3.60 6.21
CA LEU A 365 8.39 2.81 7.37
C LEU A 365 9.80 2.22 7.19
N LEU A 366 10.11 1.66 6.01
CA LEU A 366 11.44 1.13 5.69
C LEU A 366 12.54 2.20 5.72
N ALA A 367 12.21 3.43 5.29
CA ALA A 367 13.11 4.58 5.35
C ALA A 367 13.39 5.05 6.80
N ALA A 368 12.61 4.63 7.79
CA ALA A 368 12.84 4.96 9.19
C ALA A 368 13.97 4.14 9.83
N LYS A 369 14.59 4.69 10.88
CA LYS A 369 15.59 3.95 11.67
C LYS A 369 14.93 2.83 12.48
N THR A 370 13.76 3.12 13.02
CA THR A 370 12.92 2.20 13.77
C THR A 370 11.46 2.42 13.39
N ILE A 371 10.64 1.39 13.56
CA ILE A 371 9.20 1.46 13.29
C ILE A 371 8.48 1.37 14.63
N ASN A 372 7.72 2.40 14.98
CA ASN A 372 6.96 2.44 16.23
C ASN A 372 5.50 2.06 15.96
N LEU A 373 4.97 1.14 16.75
CA LEU A 373 3.59 0.68 16.65
C LEU A 373 2.99 0.46 18.04
N ARG A 374 1.65 0.43 18.12
CA ARG A 374 0.95 -0.01 19.33
C ARG A 374 0.30 -1.35 19.05
N LEU A 375 0.68 -2.35 19.83
CA LEU A 375 0.05 -3.67 19.84
C LEU A 375 -0.96 -3.71 20.99
N ILE A 376 -2.23 -3.94 20.65
CA ILE A 376 -3.28 -4.18 21.64
C ILE A 376 -3.52 -5.69 21.66
N MET A 377 -3.53 -6.27 22.86
CA MET A 377 -3.77 -7.69 23.06
C MET A 377 -4.90 -7.88 24.06
N PHE A 378 -5.76 -8.85 23.80
CA PHE A 378 -6.90 -9.24 24.62
C PHE A 378 -6.80 -10.73 24.90
N LEU A 379 -6.71 -11.10 26.17
CA LEU A 379 -6.69 -12.50 26.58
C LEU A 379 -8.12 -12.96 26.84
N VAL A 380 -8.58 -13.93 26.04
CA VAL A 380 -9.91 -14.54 26.20
C VAL A 380 -9.92 -15.32 27.50
N SER A 381 -10.70 -14.86 28.46
CA SER A 381 -10.97 -15.64 29.67
C SER A 381 -12.03 -16.68 29.33
N LYS A 382 -11.75 -17.94 29.67
CA LYS A 382 -12.75 -19.02 29.60
C LYS A 382 -13.76 -18.89 30.72
#